data_AF-M9R182-F1
#
_entry.id   AF-M9R182-F1
#
_cell.length_a   1.000
_cell.length_b   1.000
_cell.length_c   1.000
_cell.angle_alpha   90.00
_cell.angle_beta   90.00
_cell.angle_gamma   90.00
#
_symmetry.space_group_name_H-M   'P 1'
#
loop_
_entity.id
_entity.type
_entity.pdbx_description
1 polymer ?
#
loop_
_entity_poly.entity_id
_entity_poly.type
_entity_poly.pdbx_seq_one_letter_code
_entity_poly.pdbx_strand_id
1 'polypeptide(L)'
;MIRLALALTMAAQTAAAGGLMERTVTFGALAYDDVAAPMFVGERHPAVVTNSIEYGLGPEGVQNGWDVVPAIIDIRDQQIIITYPETVGGRFPAPEFNGYVLDFLTDCVLFNGAGQDLENSTVVLASDAIFVEGSKLYVDMSGLDFGPKTFIVVNVDVADCPLS
;
A
#
# COMPACT_ATOMS: atom_id res chain seq x y z
N MET A 1 -55.74 -32.92 6.64
CA MET A 1 -54.28 -33.07 6.46
C MET A 1 -53.81 -32.00 5.48
N ILE A 2 -53.32 -30.86 5.95
CA ILE A 2 -52.75 -29.81 5.09
C ILE A 2 -51.41 -29.42 5.72
N ARG A 3 -50.32 -29.83 5.06
CA ARG A 3 -48.94 -29.56 5.48
C ARG A 3 -48.58 -28.13 5.05
N LEU A 4 -48.30 -27.29 6.03
CA LEU A 4 -47.77 -25.94 5.86
C LEU A 4 -46.26 -26.05 5.62
N ALA A 5 -45.78 -25.74 4.42
CA ALA A 5 -44.36 -25.70 4.10
C ALA A 5 -43.85 -24.26 4.32
N LEU A 6 -43.03 -24.10 5.35
CA LEU A 6 -42.35 -22.85 5.67
C LEU A 6 -41.10 -22.73 4.78
N ALA A 7 -41.15 -21.85 3.78
CA ALA A 7 -39.98 -21.55 2.95
C ALA A 7 -39.05 -20.60 3.73
N LEU A 8 -37.95 -21.15 4.24
CA LEU A 8 -36.87 -20.39 4.84
C LEU A 8 -35.99 -19.83 3.71
N THR A 9 -36.20 -18.58 3.32
CA THR A 9 -35.28 -17.85 2.43
C THR A 9 -33.99 -17.55 3.20
N MET A 10 -32.95 -18.34 2.98
CA MET A 10 -31.58 -17.98 3.38
C MET A 10 -31.16 -16.74 2.59
N ALA A 11 -31.20 -15.57 3.21
CA ALA A 11 -30.46 -14.41 2.76
C ALA A 11 -28.97 -14.71 2.98
N ALA A 12 -28.29 -15.14 1.93
CA ALA A 12 -26.83 -15.13 1.90
C ALA A 12 -26.41 -13.66 2.01
N GLN A 13 -25.98 -13.24 3.20
CA GLN A 13 -25.23 -11.99 3.34
C GLN A 13 -23.92 -12.22 2.59
N THR A 14 -23.81 -11.67 1.38
CA THR A 14 -22.51 -11.41 0.78
C THR A 14 -21.78 -10.50 1.77
N ALA A 15 -20.87 -11.06 2.55
CA ALA A 15 -19.84 -10.26 3.20
C ALA A 15 -19.12 -9.54 2.06
N ALA A 16 -19.35 -8.24 1.94
CA ALA A 16 -18.50 -7.41 1.09
C ALA A 16 -17.08 -7.61 1.63
N ALA A 17 -16.13 -7.92 0.74
CA ALA A 17 -14.73 -7.92 1.13
C ALA A 17 -14.45 -6.57 1.80
N GLY A 18 -14.10 -6.59 3.09
CA GLY A 18 -13.91 -5.36 3.87
C GLY A 18 -12.73 -4.56 3.32
N GLY A 19 -12.72 -3.24 3.49
CA GLY A 19 -11.54 -2.43 3.18
C GLY A 19 -10.39 -2.65 4.17
N LEU A 20 -9.41 -1.75 4.17
CA LEU A 20 -8.24 -1.81 5.03
C LEU A 20 -8.53 -1.52 6.50
N MET A 21 -9.69 -0.96 6.84
CA MET A 21 -10.00 -0.57 8.22
C MET A 21 -9.88 -1.73 9.20
N GLU A 22 -9.31 -1.45 10.37
CA GLU A 22 -9.06 -2.40 11.46
C GLU A 22 -8.04 -3.51 11.12
N ARG A 23 -7.50 -3.54 9.89
CA ARG A 23 -6.46 -4.50 9.50
C ARG A 23 -5.09 -4.05 9.95
N THR A 24 -4.23 -5.02 10.23
CA THR A 24 -2.80 -4.77 10.44
C THR A 24 -2.04 -4.86 9.13
N VAL A 25 -1.49 -3.73 8.70
CA VAL A 25 -0.59 -3.62 7.55
C VAL A 25 0.83 -3.35 8.03
N THR A 26 1.82 -3.55 7.16
CA THR A 26 3.14 -2.95 7.32
C THR A 26 3.47 -2.09 6.11
N PHE A 27 4.28 -1.07 6.35
CA PHE A 27 4.86 -0.24 5.32
C PHE A 27 6.38 -0.24 5.47
N GLY A 28 7.07 -0.16 4.35
CA GLY A 28 8.53 -0.07 4.31
C GLY A 28 9.00 0.48 2.97
N ALA A 29 10.32 0.58 2.80
CA ALA A 29 10.95 1.00 1.56
C ALA A 29 11.80 -0.12 0.98
N LEU A 30 11.92 -0.15 -0.35
CA LEU A 30 12.73 -1.14 -1.07
C LEU A 30 13.35 -0.47 -2.30
N ALA A 31 14.60 -0.79 -2.59
CA ALA A 31 15.25 -0.40 -3.84
C ALA A 31 16.12 -1.53 -4.39
N TYR A 32 15.98 -1.83 -5.68
CA TYR A 32 16.75 -2.87 -6.36
C TYR A 32 16.86 -2.65 -7.88
N ASP A 33 17.94 -3.17 -8.47
CA ASP A 33 18.04 -3.53 -9.89
C ASP A 33 17.98 -5.06 -10.10
N ASP A 34 18.11 -5.82 -9.01
CA ASP A 34 17.97 -7.27 -8.96
C ASP A 34 17.28 -7.61 -7.64
N VAL A 35 16.08 -8.19 -7.71
CA VAL A 35 15.28 -8.59 -6.55
C VAL A 35 16.05 -9.52 -5.61
N ALA A 36 16.97 -10.35 -6.14
CA ALA A 36 17.78 -11.27 -5.33
C ALA A 36 18.91 -10.56 -4.57
N ALA A 37 19.26 -9.33 -4.94
CA ALA A 37 20.35 -8.54 -4.37
C ALA A 37 19.95 -7.06 -4.22
N PRO A 38 18.99 -6.74 -3.33
CA PRO A 38 18.50 -5.38 -3.17
C PRO A 38 19.59 -4.43 -2.66
N MET A 39 19.55 -3.18 -3.14
CA MET A 39 20.43 -2.12 -2.68
C MET A 39 20.04 -1.64 -1.28
N PHE A 40 18.73 -1.56 -1.04
CA PHE A 40 18.16 -1.13 0.23
C PHE A 40 16.93 -1.97 0.56
N VAL A 41 16.84 -2.46 1.81
CA VAL A 41 15.63 -3.06 2.36
C VAL A 41 15.33 -2.37 3.68
N GLY A 42 14.22 -1.65 3.71
CA GLY A 42 13.77 -0.93 4.91
C GLY A 42 13.15 -1.84 5.96
N GLU A 43 13.06 -1.32 7.18
CA GLU A 43 12.29 -1.94 8.23
C GLU A 43 10.80 -2.00 7.85
N ARG A 44 10.12 -3.05 8.31
CA ARG A 44 8.66 -3.16 8.19
C ARG A 44 8.04 -2.55 9.42
N HIS A 45 7.24 -1.51 9.22
CA HIS A 45 6.59 -0.78 10.30
C HIS A 45 5.12 -1.21 10.41
N PRO A 46 4.76 -2.02 11.42
CA PRO A 46 3.42 -2.54 11.56
C PRO A 46 2.43 -1.53 12.14
N ALA A 47 1.19 -1.63 11.68
CA ALA A 47 0.24 -0.55 11.73
C ALA A 47 -1.20 -1.07 11.68
N VAL A 48 -2.05 -0.74 12.66
CA VAL A 48 -3.49 -1.06 12.59
C VAL A 48 -4.22 0.11 11.95
N VAL A 49 -4.86 -0.09 10.79
CA VAL A 49 -5.54 0.99 10.06
C VAL A 49 -6.75 1.51 10.84
N THR A 50 -6.79 2.82 11.05
CA THR A 50 -7.89 3.53 11.73
C THR A 50 -8.19 4.83 10.99
N ASN A 51 -9.21 5.58 11.42
CA ASN A 51 -9.52 6.90 10.87
C ASN A 51 -8.48 7.99 11.22
N SER A 52 -7.36 7.63 11.88
CA SER A 52 -6.46 8.57 12.55
C SER A 52 -5.00 8.48 12.11
N ILE A 53 -4.68 7.79 11.02
CA ILE A 53 -3.31 7.32 10.82
C ILE A 53 -2.55 8.07 9.75
N GLU A 54 -1.41 8.60 10.20
CA GLU A 54 -0.36 9.26 9.44
C GLU A 54 0.96 8.63 9.92
N TYR A 55 1.58 7.80 9.08
CA TYR A 55 2.83 7.12 9.40
C TYR A 55 4.02 7.89 8.83
N GLY A 56 4.94 8.32 9.69
CA GLY A 56 6.22 8.85 9.24
C GLY A 56 7.22 7.74 8.96
N LEU A 57 7.62 7.57 7.70
CA LEU A 57 8.87 6.92 7.34
C LEU A 57 10.01 7.94 7.53
N GLY A 58 10.86 7.67 8.51
CA GLY A 58 12.09 8.44 8.72
C GLY A 58 13.30 7.77 8.05
N PRO A 59 14.49 8.37 8.15
CA PRO A 59 15.74 7.69 7.83
C PRO A 59 15.92 6.44 8.70
N GLU A 60 16.43 5.37 8.10
CA GLU A 60 16.62 4.07 8.77
C GLU A 60 18.09 3.65 8.81
N GLY A 61 18.97 4.43 8.17
CA GLY A 61 20.41 4.22 8.15
C GLY A 61 20.88 3.66 6.81
N VAL A 62 22.10 4.07 6.44
CA VAL A 62 22.62 3.85 5.10
C VAL A 62 22.96 2.38 4.83
N GLN A 63 22.42 1.82 3.75
CA GLN A 63 22.77 0.52 3.17
C GLN A 63 23.29 0.73 1.75
N ASN A 64 24.50 0.27 1.44
CA ASN A 64 25.11 0.41 0.10
C ASN A 64 25.13 1.85 -0.48
N GLY A 65 25.10 2.88 0.37
CA GLY A 65 25.01 4.29 -0.04
C GLY A 65 23.59 4.85 -0.19
N TRP A 66 22.58 4.06 0.17
CA TRP A 66 21.15 4.40 0.10
C TRP A 66 20.53 4.45 1.49
N ASP A 67 19.56 5.33 1.69
CA ASP A 67 18.70 5.38 2.87
C ASP A 67 17.28 5.68 2.39
N VAL A 68 16.30 5.51 3.28
CA VAL A 68 14.89 5.80 3.02
C VAL A 68 14.73 7.27 2.62
N VAL A 69 13.93 7.51 1.57
CA VAL A 69 13.38 8.84 1.33
C VAL A 69 12.23 9.08 2.32
N PRO A 70 12.36 10.02 3.26
CA PRO A 70 11.36 10.22 4.29
C PRO A 70 10.01 10.58 3.69
N ALA A 71 8.96 9.91 4.15
CA ALA A 71 7.60 10.10 3.65
C ALA A 71 6.58 9.99 4.77
N ILE A 72 5.39 10.49 4.49
CA ILE A 72 4.23 10.40 5.35
C ILE A 72 3.19 9.56 4.61
N ILE A 73 2.79 8.46 5.22
CA ILE A 73 1.85 7.47 4.66
C ILE A 73 0.55 7.52 5.45
N ASP A 74 -0.51 8.05 4.86
CA ASP A 74 -1.88 7.99 5.40
C ASP A 74 -2.62 6.82 4.74
N ILE A 75 -3.10 5.90 5.58
CA ILE A 75 -3.78 4.68 5.13
C ILE A 75 -5.23 4.75 5.57
N ARG A 76 -6.13 4.70 4.59
CA ARG A 76 -7.58 4.76 4.74
C ARG A 76 -8.21 3.45 4.29
N ASP A 77 -9.53 3.35 4.43
CA ASP A 77 -10.28 2.13 4.11
C ASP A 77 -10.01 1.58 2.71
N GLN A 78 -9.90 2.44 1.70
CA GLN A 78 -9.69 2.04 0.30
C GLN A 78 -8.60 2.86 -0.39
N GLN A 79 -7.80 3.59 0.37
CA GLN A 79 -6.80 4.50 -0.18
C GLN A 79 -5.52 4.50 0.64
N ILE A 80 -4.40 4.67 -0.04
CA ILE A 80 -3.11 4.98 0.54
C ILE A 80 -2.67 6.33 -0.03
N ILE A 81 -2.23 7.22 0.83
CA ILE A 81 -1.82 8.57 0.48
C ILE A 81 -0.37 8.74 0.90
N ILE A 82 0.48 9.05 -0.07
CA ILE A 82 1.91 9.27 0.13
C ILE A 82 2.18 10.76 -0.03
N THR A 83 2.73 11.36 1.03
CA THR A 83 3.16 12.75 1.06
C THR A 83 4.56 12.85 1.63
N TYR A 84 5.13 14.05 1.61
CA TYR A 84 6.51 14.29 2.03
C TYR A 84 6.57 15.45 3.02
N PRO A 85 7.40 15.36 4.08
CA PRO A 85 7.62 16.46 5.01
C PRO A 85 8.07 17.76 4.32
N GLU A 86 7.68 18.91 4.88
CA GLU A 86 8.03 20.26 4.38
C GLU A 86 9.55 20.51 4.22
N THR A 87 10.37 19.74 4.91
CA THR A 87 11.83 19.90 4.96
C THR A 87 12.60 19.01 3.99
N VAL A 88 11.94 18.10 3.26
CA VAL A 88 12.60 17.15 2.37
C VAL A 88 12.16 17.34 0.92
N GLY A 89 13.06 17.02 -0.01
CA GLY A 89 12.77 17.04 -1.43
C GLY A 89 13.99 16.62 -2.24
N GLY A 90 13.75 16.28 -3.49
CA GLY A 90 14.81 15.81 -4.38
C GLY A 90 14.25 14.98 -5.52
N ARG A 91 15.07 14.10 -6.05
CA ARG A 91 14.69 13.13 -7.07
C ARG A 91 15.07 11.75 -6.60
N PHE A 92 14.16 10.80 -6.71
CA PHE A 92 14.47 9.40 -6.52
C PHE A 92 15.52 8.99 -7.55
N PRO A 93 16.61 8.31 -7.14
CA PRO A 93 17.43 7.56 -8.08
C PRO A 93 16.56 6.58 -8.89
N ALA A 94 17.04 6.17 -10.07
CA ALA A 94 16.23 5.45 -11.04
C ALA A 94 16.70 4.00 -11.32
N PRO A 95 16.74 3.10 -10.32
CA PRO A 95 16.94 1.67 -10.55
C PRO A 95 15.64 0.99 -11.03
N GLU A 96 15.64 -0.32 -11.22
CA GLU A 96 14.46 -1.09 -11.66
C GLU A 96 13.24 -0.88 -10.74
N PHE A 97 13.43 -0.86 -9.43
CA PHE A 97 12.42 -0.47 -8.45
C PHE A 97 13.03 0.40 -7.38
N ASN A 98 12.37 1.51 -7.03
CA ASN A 98 12.76 2.35 -5.89
C ASN A 98 11.54 3.06 -5.33
N GLY A 99 11.01 2.55 -4.22
CA GLY A 99 9.80 3.13 -3.65
C GLY A 99 9.34 2.41 -2.40
N TYR A 100 8.02 2.38 -2.24
CA TYR A 100 7.35 1.94 -1.02
C TYR A 100 6.65 0.61 -1.23
N VAL A 101 6.68 -0.22 -0.19
CA VAL A 101 6.03 -1.52 -0.16
C VAL A 101 5.07 -1.55 1.01
N LEU A 102 3.82 -1.85 0.73
CA LEU A 102 2.80 -2.13 1.73
C LEU A 102 2.45 -3.61 1.69
N ASP A 103 2.22 -4.21 2.85
CA ASP A 103 1.80 -5.60 2.90
C ASP A 103 1.00 -5.93 4.16
N PHE A 104 0.40 -7.12 4.18
CA PHE A 104 -0.26 -7.63 5.36
C PHE A 104 0.71 -8.47 6.19
N LEU A 105 0.57 -8.41 7.52
CA LEU A 105 1.21 -9.38 8.42
C LEU A 105 0.54 -10.76 8.39
N THR A 106 -0.55 -10.89 7.65
CA THR A 106 -1.35 -12.12 7.54
C THR A 106 -1.42 -12.56 6.09
N ASP A 107 -1.14 -13.84 5.84
CA ASP A 107 -1.05 -14.38 4.47
C ASP A 107 -2.40 -14.54 3.77
N CYS A 108 -3.51 -14.41 4.50
CA CYS A 108 -4.84 -14.66 3.95
C CYS A 108 -5.52 -13.41 3.36
N VAL A 109 -5.01 -12.22 3.66
CA VAL A 109 -5.51 -10.96 3.07
C VAL A 109 -4.69 -10.64 1.84
N LEU A 110 -5.37 -10.33 0.74
CA LEU A 110 -4.73 -10.06 -0.54
C LEU A 110 -5.20 -8.70 -1.06
N PHE A 111 -4.32 -8.03 -1.80
CA PHE A 111 -4.74 -6.95 -2.69
C PHE A 111 -5.25 -7.60 -3.99
N ASN A 112 -6.50 -7.34 -4.36
CA ASN A 112 -7.04 -7.76 -5.67
C ASN A 112 -6.54 -6.85 -6.79
N GLY A 113 -6.20 -5.61 -6.44
CA GLY A 113 -5.67 -4.62 -7.35
C GLY A 113 -5.39 -3.31 -6.65
N ALA A 114 -4.65 -2.46 -7.34
CA ALA A 114 -4.41 -1.09 -6.93
C ALA A 114 -4.21 -0.22 -8.17
N GLY A 115 -4.46 1.07 -8.03
CA GLY A 115 -4.26 2.02 -9.11
C GLY A 115 -4.18 3.45 -8.59
N GLN A 116 -3.47 4.29 -9.34
CA GLN A 116 -3.36 5.70 -8.97
C GLN A 116 -4.70 6.42 -9.16
N ASP A 117 -5.09 7.22 -8.19
CA ASP A 117 -6.11 8.25 -8.36
C ASP A 117 -5.48 9.50 -8.98
N LEU A 118 -5.64 9.65 -10.29
CA LEU A 118 -5.05 10.77 -11.04
C LEU A 118 -5.72 12.11 -10.73
N GLU A 119 -6.97 12.12 -10.29
CA GLU A 119 -7.68 13.37 -9.98
C GLU A 119 -7.19 13.97 -8.66
N ASN A 120 -6.81 13.11 -7.72
CA ASN A 120 -6.36 13.50 -6.39
C ASN A 120 -4.82 13.44 -6.21
N SER A 121 -4.06 13.05 -7.23
CA SER A 121 -2.60 13.06 -7.20
C SER A 121 -2.03 14.32 -7.87
N THR A 122 -0.84 14.77 -7.43
CA THR A 122 -0.13 15.91 -8.05
C THR A 122 0.91 15.50 -9.08
N VAL A 123 1.22 14.21 -9.16
CA VAL A 123 2.15 13.62 -10.14
C VAL A 123 1.48 12.44 -10.81
N VAL A 124 1.91 12.10 -12.03
CA VAL A 124 1.45 10.91 -12.75
C VAL A 124 2.57 9.88 -12.70
N LEU A 125 2.29 8.70 -12.13
CA LEU A 125 3.24 7.60 -12.12
C LEU A 125 3.27 6.89 -13.48
N ALA A 126 4.29 6.08 -13.74
CA ALA A 126 4.28 5.17 -14.87
C ALA A 126 3.10 4.18 -14.76
N SER A 127 2.60 3.68 -15.89
CA SER A 127 1.41 2.82 -15.92
C SER A 127 1.55 1.50 -15.15
N ASP A 128 2.79 1.06 -14.94
CA ASP A 128 3.20 -0.15 -14.24
C ASP A 128 3.86 0.14 -12.88
N ALA A 129 3.92 1.40 -12.44
CA ALA A 129 4.54 1.78 -11.18
C ALA A 129 3.77 1.29 -9.93
N ILE A 130 2.48 0.95 -10.08
CA ILE A 130 1.67 0.39 -9.00
C ILE A 130 1.30 -1.03 -9.39
N PHE A 131 1.75 -2.00 -8.60
CA PHE A 131 1.49 -3.41 -8.86
C PHE A 131 1.40 -4.21 -7.57
N VAL A 132 0.77 -5.38 -7.67
CA VAL A 132 0.57 -6.31 -6.56
C VAL A 132 1.30 -7.60 -6.85
N GLU A 133 2.08 -8.09 -5.89
CA GLU A 133 2.65 -9.43 -5.91
C GLU A 133 2.36 -10.15 -4.58
N GLY A 134 1.58 -11.23 -4.64
CA GLY A 134 1.15 -11.94 -3.44
C GLY A 134 0.30 -11.04 -2.54
N SER A 135 0.73 -10.86 -1.28
CA SER A 135 0.09 -9.99 -0.29
C SER A 135 0.72 -8.59 -0.20
N LYS A 136 1.57 -8.23 -1.18
CA LYS A 136 2.33 -6.98 -1.20
C LYS A 136 1.85 -6.07 -2.31
N LEU A 137 1.68 -4.79 -1.99
CA LEU A 137 1.45 -3.69 -2.91
C LEU A 137 2.75 -2.89 -3.02
N TYR A 138 3.16 -2.64 -4.25
CA TYR A 138 4.35 -1.88 -4.59
C TYR A 138 3.94 -0.55 -5.22
N VAL A 139 4.61 0.52 -4.81
CA VAL A 139 4.48 1.86 -5.41
C VAL A 139 5.88 2.33 -5.77
N ASP A 140 6.21 2.23 -7.05
CA ASP A 140 7.50 2.63 -7.58
C ASP A 140 7.58 4.14 -7.78
N MET A 141 8.63 4.72 -7.20
CA MET A 141 8.95 6.14 -7.25
C MET A 141 10.19 6.42 -8.11
N SER A 142 10.75 5.38 -8.74
CA SER A 142 11.99 5.42 -9.52
C SER A 142 12.02 6.61 -10.49
N GLY A 143 13.05 7.45 -10.33
CA GLY A 143 13.27 8.61 -11.19
C GLY A 143 12.29 9.77 -11.03
N LEU A 144 11.36 9.74 -10.07
CA LEU A 144 10.42 10.82 -9.82
C LEU A 144 11.00 11.90 -8.90
N ASP A 145 10.60 13.15 -9.16
CA ASP A 145 10.86 14.25 -8.24
C ASP A 145 9.87 14.17 -7.06
N PHE A 146 10.36 14.42 -5.84
CA PHE A 146 9.56 14.40 -4.62
C PHE A 146 9.79 15.65 -3.77
N GLY A 147 8.85 15.91 -2.86
CA GLY A 147 8.90 17.03 -1.93
C GLY A 147 7.50 17.45 -1.47
N PRO A 148 7.35 18.56 -0.76
CA PRO A 148 6.12 18.88 0.01
C PRO A 148 4.87 19.09 -0.86
N LYS A 149 5.06 19.31 -2.16
CA LYS A 149 3.97 19.46 -3.15
C LYS A 149 3.63 18.15 -3.88
N THR A 150 4.40 17.10 -3.63
CA THR A 150 4.19 15.78 -4.22
C THR A 150 3.22 15.02 -3.35
N PHE A 151 2.13 14.56 -3.96
CA PHE A 151 1.00 13.95 -3.30
C PHE A 151 0.49 12.85 -4.21
N ILE A 152 0.50 11.62 -3.73
CA ILE A 152 0.14 10.43 -4.52
C ILE A 152 -0.96 9.70 -3.77
N VAL A 153 -2.08 9.48 -4.45
CA VAL A 153 -3.19 8.70 -3.91
C VAL A 153 -3.30 7.41 -4.70
N VAL A 154 -3.27 6.29 -3.99
CA VAL A 154 -3.43 4.95 -4.54
C VAL A 154 -4.74 4.38 -4.01
N ASN A 155 -5.68 4.13 -4.92
CA ASN A 155 -6.87 3.36 -4.60
C ASN A 155 -6.52 1.88 -4.54
N VAL A 156 -7.05 1.18 -3.55
CA VAL A 156 -6.80 -0.26 -3.36
C VAL A 156 -8.11 -1.04 -3.31
N ASP A 157 -8.08 -2.24 -3.88
CA ASP A 157 -9.10 -3.26 -3.71
C ASP A 157 -8.49 -4.42 -2.94
N VAL A 158 -9.13 -4.81 -1.85
CA VAL A 158 -8.66 -5.84 -0.91
C VAL A 158 -9.69 -6.94 -0.75
N ALA A 159 -9.22 -8.18 -0.73
CA ALA A 159 -10.04 -9.35 -0.47
C ALA A 159 -9.88 -9.81 0.98
N ASP A 160 -11.01 -10.19 1.57
CA ASP A 160 -11.00 -11.00 2.78
C ASP A 160 -10.48 -12.40 2.53
N CYS A 161 -9.99 -13.00 3.61
CA CYS A 161 -9.50 -14.37 3.60
C CYS A 161 -10.57 -15.31 3.04
N PRO A 162 -10.30 -16.06 1.95
CA PRO A 162 -11.22 -17.08 1.50
C PRO A 162 -11.36 -18.09 2.63
N LEU A 163 -12.55 -18.14 3.24
CA LEU A 163 -12.88 -19.12 4.25
C LEU A 163 -12.69 -20.50 3.62
N SER A 164 -11.71 -21.25 4.14
CA SER A 164 -11.53 -22.67 3.83
C SER A 164 -12.72 -23.50 4.25
#